data_AF-A0A662TY20-F1
#
_entry.id   AF-A0A662TY20-F1
#
_cell.length_a   1.000
_cell.length_b   1.000
_cell.length_c   1.000
_cell.angle_alpha   90.00
_cell.angle_beta   90.00
_cell.angle_gamma   90.00
#
_symmetry.space_group_name_H-M   'P 1'
#
loop_
_entity.id
_entity.type
_entity.pdbx_description
1 polymer ?
#
loop_
_entity_poly.entity_id
_entity_poly.type
_entity_poly.pdbx_seq_one_letter_code
_entity_poly.pdbx_strand_id
1 'polypeptide(L)'
;MPYKEVAGLKIRIVSYGDTIIPEDHNHLVEALKNIKDRLKSWYGVPSDIDSFIEGLRKVSKGDYVYASDITDIKKATLDLIDYAKSVGYKNSYLSLAETYAKMVPDVRSGDIIEPLHHNCLVNALENLDNGTETKALTVTVVKAGRFEAGEIFNFPSTGLYWFISSEPESIGLEWYDEESGTWITVEFAYGVLAFVDDTSKWRIRNLSGRYAYPILIEQISGIFDKASVIKVGYLAGEEEFYFPSTGLYWISTIYSGYVWLEQLQEGTWERIADAIYGIFIYVDDTTTWRVKNSTTSSIEICIIKLD
;
A
#
# COMPACT_ATOMS: atom_id res chain seq x y z
N MET A 1 14.26 33.59 -5.42
CA MET A 1 13.35 33.58 -4.25
C MET A 1 13.28 32.17 -3.72
N PRO A 2 13.32 31.95 -2.39
CA PRO A 2 13.20 30.61 -1.82
C PRO A 2 11.83 29.99 -2.14
N TYR A 3 11.80 28.68 -2.37
CA TYR A 3 10.59 27.91 -2.67
C TYR A 3 10.59 26.61 -1.87
N LYS A 4 9.40 26.04 -1.67
CA LYS A 4 9.18 24.68 -1.15
C LYS A 4 8.38 23.87 -2.15
N GLU A 5 8.65 22.58 -2.23
CA GLU A 5 7.83 21.65 -2.97
C GLU A 5 6.76 21.08 -2.04
N VAL A 6 5.49 21.29 -2.38
CA VAL A 6 4.34 20.82 -1.60
C VAL A 6 3.32 20.27 -2.56
N ALA A 7 2.95 18.99 -2.40
CA ALA A 7 1.94 18.30 -3.19
C ALA A 7 2.14 18.46 -4.72
N GLY A 8 3.39 18.38 -5.16
CA GLY A 8 3.80 18.51 -6.57
C GLY A 8 3.93 19.95 -7.09
N LEU A 9 3.75 20.96 -6.23
CA LEU A 9 3.80 22.39 -6.60
C LEU A 9 5.03 23.08 -6.00
N LYS A 10 5.63 24.00 -6.75
CA LYS A 10 6.69 24.89 -6.25
C LYS A 10 6.06 26.14 -5.65
N ILE A 11 5.88 26.15 -4.34
CA ILE A 11 5.28 27.27 -3.61
C ILE A 11 6.37 28.23 -3.14
N ARG A 12 6.20 29.51 -3.44
CA ARG A 12 7.12 30.58 -3.02
C ARG A 12 7.06 30.78 -1.51
N ILE A 13 8.21 30.92 -0.89
CA ILE A 13 8.34 31.44 0.47
C ILE A 13 8.44 32.96 0.40
N VAL A 14 7.50 33.65 1.02
CA VAL A 14 7.35 35.10 0.94
C VAL A 14 8.24 35.75 1.99
N SER A 15 9.12 36.67 1.58
CA SER A 15 10.03 37.33 2.51
C SER A 15 9.28 38.40 3.31
N TYR A 16 9.79 38.75 4.49
CA TYR A 16 9.26 39.88 5.24
C TYR A 16 9.28 41.17 4.39
N GLY A 17 8.15 41.87 4.32
CA GLY A 17 7.98 43.08 3.51
C GLY A 17 7.52 42.83 2.06
N ASP A 18 7.55 41.59 1.58
CA ASP A 18 6.97 41.24 0.27
C ASP A 18 5.45 41.10 0.37
N THR A 19 4.76 41.46 -0.71
CA THR A 19 3.31 41.23 -0.84
C THR A 19 3.02 39.78 -1.22
N ILE A 20 1.95 39.23 -0.65
CA ILE A 20 1.38 37.95 -1.08
C ILE A 20 0.58 38.20 -2.36
N ILE A 21 0.97 37.53 -3.44
CA ILE A 21 0.36 37.68 -4.75
C ILE A 21 -0.69 36.58 -4.99
N PRO A 22 -1.63 36.78 -5.94
CA PRO A 22 -2.64 35.76 -6.28
C PRO A 22 -2.09 34.36 -6.54
N GLU A 23 -0.90 34.25 -7.14
CA GLU A 23 -0.24 32.97 -7.42
C GLU A 23 0.13 32.21 -6.13
N ASP A 24 0.57 32.92 -5.08
CA ASP A 24 0.94 32.32 -3.80
C ASP A 24 -0.28 31.67 -3.15
N HIS A 25 -1.41 32.39 -3.15
CA HIS A 25 -2.70 31.90 -2.67
C HIS A 25 -3.20 30.71 -3.49
N ASN A 26 -3.22 30.84 -4.82
CA ASN A 26 -3.74 29.81 -5.70
C ASN A 26 -2.94 28.50 -5.56
N HIS A 27 -1.62 28.57 -5.39
CA HIS A 27 -0.80 27.39 -5.14
C HIS A 27 -1.10 26.74 -3.77
N LEU A 28 -1.42 27.51 -2.72
CA LEU A 28 -1.87 26.92 -1.45
C LEU A 28 -3.20 26.18 -1.62
N VAL A 29 -4.16 26.78 -2.34
CA VAL A 29 -5.45 26.13 -2.64
C VAL A 29 -5.25 24.84 -3.43
N GLU A 30 -4.39 24.87 -4.46
CA GLU A 30 -4.12 23.71 -5.30
C GLU A 30 -3.38 22.60 -4.53
N ALA A 31 -2.40 22.95 -3.70
CA ALA A 31 -1.72 21.98 -2.83
C ALA A 31 -2.70 21.30 -1.86
N LEU A 32 -3.60 22.08 -1.26
CA LEU A 32 -4.63 21.56 -0.38
C LEU A 32 -5.59 20.61 -1.12
N LYS A 33 -6.00 20.95 -2.35
CA LYS A 33 -6.82 20.06 -3.20
C LYS A 33 -6.10 18.76 -3.52
N ASN A 34 -4.82 18.81 -3.90
CA ASN A 34 -4.01 17.63 -4.19
C ASN A 34 -3.84 16.71 -2.96
N ILE A 35 -3.66 17.29 -1.77
CA ILE A 35 -3.60 16.53 -0.51
C ILE A 35 -4.97 15.89 -0.19
N LYS A 36 -6.05 16.67 -0.30
CA LYS A 36 -7.42 16.20 -0.08
C LYS A 36 -7.79 15.08 -1.05
N ASP A 37 -7.49 15.20 -2.34
CA ASP A 37 -7.81 14.17 -3.34
C ASP A 37 -7.06 12.86 -3.07
N ARG A 38 -5.81 12.94 -2.60
CA ARG A 38 -5.07 11.75 -2.12
C ARG A 38 -5.73 11.12 -0.91
N LEU A 39 -6.04 11.88 0.13
CA LEU A 39 -6.75 11.39 1.31
C LEU A 39 -8.11 10.78 0.93
N LYS A 40 -8.83 11.41 -0.01
CA LYS A 40 -10.11 10.93 -0.54
C LYS A 40 -9.97 9.59 -1.26
N SER A 41 -8.90 9.41 -2.03
CA SER A 41 -8.63 8.14 -2.72
C SER A 41 -8.31 6.98 -1.77
N TRP A 42 -7.74 7.28 -0.59
CA TRP A 42 -7.30 6.25 0.36
C TRP A 42 -8.33 5.94 1.45
N TYR A 43 -8.99 6.97 1.98
CA TYR A 43 -9.85 6.85 3.16
C TYR A 43 -11.28 7.36 2.92
N GLY A 44 -11.55 7.92 1.73
CA GLY A 44 -12.68 8.85 1.55
C GLY A 44 -12.36 10.22 2.16
N VAL A 45 -13.18 11.23 1.88
CA VAL A 45 -13.22 12.50 2.60
C VAL A 45 -14.71 12.88 2.74
N PRO A 46 -15.18 13.31 3.92
CA PRO A 46 -16.54 13.78 4.12
C PRO A 46 -16.96 14.85 3.10
N SER A 47 -18.19 14.77 2.61
CA SER A 47 -18.67 15.61 1.51
C SER A 47 -18.68 17.10 1.84
N ASP A 48 -18.84 17.45 3.11
CA ASP A 48 -18.79 18.82 3.62
C ASP A 48 -17.36 19.39 3.55
N ILE A 49 -16.35 18.61 3.97
CA ILE A 49 -14.93 18.99 3.83
C ILE A 49 -14.54 19.09 2.35
N ASP A 50 -14.93 18.10 1.54
CA ASP A 50 -14.64 18.07 0.09
C ASP A 50 -15.26 19.28 -0.62
N SER A 51 -16.54 19.56 -0.37
CA SER A 51 -17.24 20.71 -0.99
C SER A 51 -16.67 22.04 -0.53
N PHE A 52 -16.26 22.15 0.75
CA PHE A 52 -15.66 23.37 1.27
C PHE A 52 -14.31 23.67 0.59
N ILE A 53 -13.44 22.66 0.45
CA ILE A 53 -12.15 22.81 -0.23
C ILE A 53 -12.33 23.08 -1.72
N GLU A 54 -13.29 22.43 -2.37
CA GLU A 54 -13.57 22.69 -3.78
C GLU A 54 -14.06 24.13 -4.03
N GLY A 55 -14.83 24.67 -3.08
CA GLY A 55 -15.36 26.03 -3.11
C GLY A 55 -14.36 27.13 -2.77
N LEU A 56 -13.11 26.81 -2.40
CA LEU A 56 -12.09 27.81 -2.12
C LEU A 56 -11.86 28.72 -3.33
N ARG A 57 -11.82 30.02 -3.08
CA ARG A 57 -11.73 31.04 -4.12
C ARG A 57 -10.42 30.93 -4.89
N LYS A 58 -10.48 30.95 -6.21
CA LYS A 58 -9.33 31.23 -7.08
C LYS A 58 -9.21 32.74 -7.31
N VAL A 59 -8.01 33.30 -7.16
CA VAL A 59 -7.75 34.73 -7.27
C VAL A 59 -7.14 35.02 -8.64
N SER A 60 -7.74 35.94 -9.40
CA SER A 60 -7.21 36.30 -10.72
C SER A 60 -5.93 37.12 -10.59
N LYS A 61 -5.07 37.05 -11.61
CA LYS A 61 -3.86 37.87 -11.66
C LYS A 61 -4.23 39.35 -11.63
N GLY A 62 -3.70 40.09 -10.66
CA GLY A 62 -3.96 41.51 -10.46
C GLY A 62 -5.04 41.82 -9.42
N ASP A 63 -5.78 40.81 -8.95
CA ASP A 63 -6.72 40.96 -7.83
C ASP A 63 -6.00 40.89 -6.47
N TYR A 64 -6.71 41.29 -5.43
CA TYR A 64 -6.24 41.18 -4.05
C TYR A 64 -6.55 39.80 -3.45
N VAL A 65 -5.60 39.32 -2.65
CA VAL A 65 -5.82 38.25 -1.67
C VAL A 65 -6.41 38.92 -0.42
N TYR A 66 -7.55 38.44 0.04
CA TYR A 66 -8.29 38.96 1.19
C TYR A 66 -7.99 38.13 2.44
N ALA A 67 -8.16 38.75 3.61
CA ALA A 67 -8.01 38.06 4.90
C ALA A 67 -8.93 36.83 5.03
N SER A 68 -10.11 36.86 4.40
CA SER A 68 -11.02 35.70 4.35
C SER A 68 -10.40 34.51 3.63
N ASP A 69 -9.62 34.72 2.57
CA ASP A 69 -9.00 33.64 1.82
C ASP A 69 -8.00 32.84 2.67
N ILE A 70 -7.20 33.56 3.46
CA ILE A 70 -6.26 32.96 4.41
C ILE A 70 -6.99 32.22 5.52
N THR A 71 -8.09 32.80 6.02
CA THR A 71 -8.93 32.17 7.05
C THR A 71 -9.56 30.88 6.54
N ASP A 72 -10.03 30.87 5.30
CA ASP A 72 -10.65 29.71 4.67
C ASP A 72 -9.63 28.59 4.42
N ILE A 73 -8.42 28.92 3.92
CA ILE A 73 -7.34 27.93 3.77
C ILE A 73 -6.92 27.37 5.13
N LYS A 74 -6.76 28.22 6.14
CA LYS A 74 -6.42 27.79 7.52
C LYS A 74 -7.46 26.80 8.03
N LYS A 75 -8.74 27.13 7.93
CA LYS A 75 -9.83 26.25 8.36
C LYS A 75 -9.79 24.92 7.60
N ALA A 76 -9.73 24.97 6.28
CA ALA A 76 -9.73 23.77 5.45
C ALA A 76 -8.51 22.86 5.74
N THR A 77 -7.35 23.45 6.03
CA THR A 77 -6.14 22.72 6.44
C THR A 77 -6.35 22.02 7.79
N LEU A 78 -6.94 22.71 8.78
CA LEU A 78 -7.25 22.12 10.08
C LEU A 78 -8.30 21.00 9.97
N ASP A 79 -9.37 21.21 9.19
CA ASP A 79 -10.40 20.21 8.96
C ASP A 79 -9.81 18.93 8.32
N LEU A 80 -8.90 19.06 7.36
CA LEU A 80 -8.17 17.91 6.79
C LEU A 80 -7.24 17.23 7.80
N ILE A 81 -6.54 17.99 8.64
CA ILE A 81 -5.66 17.42 9.67
C ILE A 81 -6.45 16.62 10.68
N ASP A 82 -7.59 17.16 11.16
CA ASP A 82 -8.46 16.47 12.10
C ASP A 82 -9.09 15.24 11.48
N TYR A 83 -9.51 15.34 10.21
CA TYR A 83 -9.96 14.19 9.45
C TYR A 83 -8.88 13.11 9.33
N ALA A 84 -7.67 13.49 8.90
CA ALA A 84 -6.53 12.58 8.75
C ALA A 84 -6.21 11.84 10.06
N LYS A 85 -6.25 12.54 11.20
CA LYS A 85 -6.11 11.90 12.52
C LYS A 85 -7.25 10.92 12.82
N SER A 86 -8.49 11.28 12.50
CA SER A 86 -9.68 10.45 12.78
C SER A 86 -9.66 9.12 12.03
N VAL A 87 -9.11 9.10 10.82
CA VAL A 87 -8.98 7.88 10.00
C VAL A 87 -7.66 7.12 10.25
N GLY A 88 -6.86 7.57 11.23
CA GLY A 88 -5.60 6.93 11.59
C GLY A 88 -4.49 7.10 10.54
N TYR A 89 -4.50 8.21 9.79
CA TYR A 89 -3.45 8.53 8.82
C TYR A 89 -2.07 8.56 9.50
N LYS A 90 -1.20 7.62 9.14
CA LYS A 90 0.13 7.46 9.76
C LYS A 90 1.11 8.48 9.20
N ASN A 91 1.09 9.68 9.77
CA ASN A 91 2.03 10.73 9.46
C ASN A 91 2.62 11.32 10.75
N SER A 92 3.92 11.12 10.98
CA SER A 92 4.66 11.62 12.14
C SER A 92 4.72 13.15 12.22
N TYR A 93 4.41 13.84 11.13
CA TYR A 93 4.41 15.30 11.01
C TYR A 93 3.02 15.92 11.18
N LEU A 94 1.95 15.14 11.42
CA LEU A 94 0.59 15.71 11.61
C LEU A 94 0.51 16.70 12.77
N SER A 95 1.21 16.43 13.88
CA SER A 95 1.28 17.34 15.02
C SER A 95 2.00 18.65 14.67
N LEU A 96 3.02 18.58 13.82
CA LEU A 96 3.76 19.73 13.34
C LEU A 96 2.93 20.52 12.32
N ALA A 97 2.23 19.84 11.42
CA ALA A 97 1.28 20.45 10.49
C ALA A 97 0.19 21.25 11.23
N GLU A 98 -0.40 20.64 12.27
CA GLU A 98 -1.38 21.28 13.13
C GLU A 98 -0.79 22.50 13.84
N THR A 99 0.43 22.38 14.37
CA THR A 99 1.12 23.47 15.05
C THR A 99 1.27 24.66 14.12
N TYR A 100 1.77 24.46 12.89
CA TYR A 100 1.91 25.54 11.92
C TYR A 100 0.57 26.16 11.50
N ALA A 101 -0.46 25.35 11.28
CA ALA A 101 -1.79 25.85 10.94
C ALA A 101 -2.39 26.70 12.07
N LYS A 102 -2.18 26.31 13.33
CA LYS A 102 -2.61 27.07 14.52
C LYS A 102 -1.76 28.32 14.78
N MET A 103 -0.52 28.36 14.30
CA MET A 103 0.34 29.55 14.39
C MET A 103 -0.12 30.68 13.45
N VAL A 104 -0.96 30.39 12.45
CA VAL A 104 -1.56 31.42 11.58
C VAL A 104 -2.51 32.27 12.44
N PRO A 105 -2.24 33.56 12.66
CA PRO A 105 -3.13 34.44 13.41
C PRO A 105 -4.52 34.52 12.77
N ASP A 106 -5.56 34.72 13.59
CA ASP A 106 -6.88 35.03 13.05
C ASP A 106 -6.86 36.44 12.46
N VAL A 107 -7.28 36.55 11.20
CA VAL A 107 -7.32 37.82 10.46
C VAL A 107 -8.78 38.19 10.18
N ARG A 108 -9.15 39.44 10.45
CA ARG A 108 -10.47 40.00 10.17
C ARG A 108 -10.48 40.67 8.79
N SER A 109 -11.68 40.90 8.28
CA SER A 109 -11.85 41.68 7.04
C SER A 109 -11.19 43.06 7.18
N GLY A 110 -10.22 43.33 6.30
CA GLY A 110 -9.45 44.59 6.29
C GLY A 110 -8.08 44.50 6.98
N ASP A 111 -7.76 43.38 7.65
CA ASP A 111 -6.44 43.18 8.25
C ASP A 111 -5.36 42.97 7.19
N ILE A 112 -4.13 43.38 7.52
CA ILE A 112 -2.96 43.18 6.67
C ILE A 112 -2.58 41.71 6.71
N ILE A 113 -2.46 41.10 5.53
CA ILE A 113 -1.92 39.74 5.41
C ILE A 113 -0.40 39.81 5.34
N GLU A 114 0.23 39.39 6.44
CA GLU A 114 1.68 39.30 6.52
C GLU A 114 2.22 38.00 5.90
N PRO A 115 3.47 38.01 5.39
CA PRO A 115 4.17 36.81 4.90
C PRO A 115 4.16 35.62 5.87
N LEU A 116 4.11 35.87 7.18
CA LEU A 116 4.01 34.82 8.19
C LEU A 116 2.75 33.96 8.02
N HIS A 117 1.60 34.56 7.71
CA HIS A 117 0.34 33.82 7.50
C HIS A 117 0.49 32.80 6.36
N HIS A 118 1.03 33.26 5.23
CA HIS A 118 1.29 32.42 4.07
C HIS A 118 2.32 31.33 4.39
N ASN A 119 3.48 31.71 4.93
CA ASN A 119 4.57 30.75 5.16
C ASN A 119 4.21 29.69 6.22
N CYS A 120 3.41 30.03 7.23
CA CYS A 120 2.86 29.05 8.17
C CYS A 120 1.93 28.04 7.47
N LEU A 121 1.06 28.49 6.56
CA LEU A 121 0.21 27.59 5.77
C LEU A 121 1.04 26.71 4.82
N VAL A 122 2.08 27.25 4.18
CA VAL A 122 3.01 26.43 3.38
C VAL A 122 3.61 25.32 4.23
N ASN A 123 4.13 25.64 5.42
CA ASN A 123 4.71 24.64 6.31
C ASN A 123 3.67 23.64 6.82
N ALA A 124 2.44 24.06 7.09
CA ALA A 124 1.37 23.16 7.51
C ALA A 124 1.05 22.14 6.42
N LEU A 125 0.88 22.60 5.17
CA LEU A 125 0.60 21.74 4.03
C LEU A 125 1.78 20.83 3.69
N GLU A 126 3.01 21.32 3.75
CA GLU A 126 4.21 20.49 3.57
C GLU A 126 4.24 19.35 4.60
N ASN A 127 3.97 19.62 5.88
CA ASN A 127 3.97 18.58 6.91
C ASN A 127 2.78 17.62 6.80
N LEU A 128 1.63 18.10 6.32
CA LEU A 128 0.49 17.24 6.01
C LEU A 128 0.78 16.33 4.80
N ASP A 129 1.43 16.89 3.78
CA ASP A 129 1.87 16.22 2.56
C ASP A 129 2.98 15.18 2.80
N ASN A 130 3.92 15.49 3.71
CA ASN A 130 5.00 14.58 4.14
C ASN A 130 4.49 13.32 4.88
N GLY A 131 3.18 13.16 5.01
CA GLY A 131 2.60 11.87 5.34
C GLY A 131 2.95 10.88 4.25
N THR A 132 3.77 9.90 4.61
CA THR A 132 4.27 8.92 3.65
C THR A 132 3.09 8.16 3.04
N GLU A 133 3.18 7.93 1.73
CA GLU A 133 2.49 6.84 1.03
C GLU A 133 2.80 5.53 1.73
N THR A 134 2.08 5.26 2.80
CA THR A 134 1.84 3.90 3.23
C THR A 134 0.34 3.76 3.06
N LYS A 135 -0.09 3.28 1.89
CA LYS A 135 -1.37 2.57 1.83
C LYS A 135 -1.33 1.62 3.02
N ALA A 136 -2.15 1.90 4.04
CA ALA A 136 -2.15 1.07 5.22
C ALA A 136 -2.43 -0.35 4.73
N LEU A 137 -1.50 -1.27 4.99
CA LEU A 137 -1.79 -2.69 4.85
C LEU A 137 -3.00 -2.94 5.74
N THR A 138 -4.14 -3.15 5.10
CA THR A 138 -5.36 -3.49 5.81
C THR A 138 -5.46 -4.99 5.78
N VAL A 139 -5.46 -5.57 6.97
CA VAL A 139 -5.56 -7.00 7.18
C VAL A 139 -6.95 -7.24 7.72
N THR A 140 -7.78 -7.91 6.93
CA THR A 140 -9.15 -8.26 7.33
C THR A 140 -9.20 -9.75 7.63
N VAL A 141 -9.56 -10.12 8.86
CA VAL A 141 -9.81 -11.52 9.21
C VAL A 141 -11.08 -11.97 8.50
N VAL A 142 -10.92 -12.86 7.52
CA VAL A 142 -12.01 -13.41 6.71
C VAL A 142 -12.63 -14.61 7.42
N LYS A 143 -11.78 -15.42 8.07
CA LYS A 143 -12.19 -16.57 8.87
C LYS A 143 -11.14 -16.80 9.94
N ALA A 144 -11.59 -17.01 11.16
CA ALA A 144 -10.75 -17.47 12.25
C ALA A 144 -11.49 -18.57 13.01
N GLY A 145 -10.82 -19.68 13.29
CA GLY A 145 -11.39 -20.77 14.09
C GLY A 145 -11.18 -22.14 13.47
N ARG A 146 -11.90 -23.12 14.00
CA ARG A 146 -11.72 -24.53 13.63
C ARG A 146 -12.40 -24.86 12.29
N PHE A 147 -11.68 -25.56 11.42
CA PHE A 147 -12.20 -26.16 10.19
C PHE A 147 -12.46 -27.65 10.38
N GLU A 148 -13.69 -28.12 10.17
CA GLU A 148 -14.02 -29.54 10.29
C GLU A 148 -13.35 -30.39 9.19
N ALA A 149 -13.21 -31.70 9.46
CA ALA A 149 -12.65 -32.63 8.49
C ALA A 149 -13.53 -32.67 7.23
N GLY A 150 -12.96 -32.36 6.07
CA GLY A 150 -13.70 -32.24 4.82
C GLY A 150 -14.55 -30.97 4.67
N GLU A 151 -14.48 -30.01 5.61
CA GLU A 151 -15.08 -28.69 5.44
C GLU A 151 -14.47 -27.99 4.22
N ILE A 152 -15.35 -27.42 3.39
CA ILE A 152 -15.00 -26.64 2.22
C ILE A 152 -15.29 -25.17 2.54
N PHE A 153 -14.28 -24.32 2.40
CA PHE A 153 -14.43 -22.86 2.51
C PHE A 153 -14.16 -22.19 1.18
N ASN A 154 -15.08 -21.33 0.75
CA ASN A 154 -14.95 -20.53 -0.45
C ASN A 154 -14.58 -19.09 -0.09
N PHE A 155 -13.80 -18.46 -0.95
CA PHE A 155 -13.31 -17.09 -0.76
C PHE A 155 -14.37 -16.05 -1.11
N PRO A 156 -14.38 -14.88 -0.43
CA PRO A 156 -15.38 -13.85 -0.66
C PRO A 156 -15.10 -12.97 -1.89
N SER A 157 -13.84 -12.82 -2.32
CA SER A 157 -13.46 -11.97 -3.46
C SER A 157 -12.06 -12.28 -3.99
N THR A 158 -11.69 -11.69 -5.13
CA THR A 158 -10.31 -11.67 -5.62
C THR A 158 -9.40 -10.94 -4.63
N GLY A 159 -8.21 -11.48 -4.37
CA GLY A 159 -7.17 -10.78 -3.62
C GLY A 159 -6.10 -11.68 -3.04
N LEU A 160 -5.19 -11.05 -2.29
CA LEU A 160 -4.12 -11.74 -1.58
C LEU A 160 -4.61 -12.21 -0.21
N TYR A 161 -4.47 -13.51 0.07
CA TYR A 161 -4.87 -14.12 1.32
C TYR A 161 -3.67 -14.77 2.02
N TRP A 162 -3.53 -14.52 3.31
CA TRP A 162 -2.62 -15.23 4.20
C TRP A 162 -3.40 -16.27 5.00
N PHE A 163 -2.96 -17.51 4.88
CA PHE A 163 -3.45 -18.66 5.64
C PHE A 163 -2.42 -19.01 6.70
N ILE A 164 -2.86 -19.14 7.94
CA ILE A 164 -2.01 -19.53 9.07
C ILE A 164 -2.70 -20.68 9.79
N SER A 165 -1.97 -21.78 9.96
CA SER A 165 -2.38 -22.92 10.77
C SER A 165 -1.58 -22.94 12.07
N SER A 166 -2.23 -23.26 13.18
CA SER A 166 -1.53 -23.47 14.46
C SER A 166 -0.81 -24.82 14.55
N GLU A 167 -1.06 -25.74 13.62
CA GLU A 167 -0.47 -27.09 13.62
C GLU A 167 0.09 -27.47 12.24
N PRO A 168 1.22 -28.19 12.18
CA PRO A 168 1.99 -28.48 10.96
C PRO A 168 1.36 -29.54 10.03
N GLU A 169 0.04 -29.72 10.05
CA GLU A 169 -0.63 -30.74 9.25
C GLU A 169 -1.10 -30.19 7.89
N SER A 170 -1.14 -31.06 6.86
CA SER A 170 -1.47 -30.70 5.48
C SER A 170 -2.89 -30.11 5.35
N ILE A 171 -2.96 -28.83 4.99
CA ILE A 171 -4.17 -28.18 4.49
C ILE A 171 -4.03 -28.06 2.97
N GLY A 172 -5.08 -28.40 2.23
CA GLY A 172 -5.12 -28.22 0.78
C GLY A 172 -5.74 -26.87 0.42
N LEU A 173 -5.01 -26.02 -0.32
CA LEU A 173 -5.62 -24.99 -1.15
C LEU A 173 -5.90 -25.61 -2.52
N GLU A 174 -7.17 -25.65 -2.92
CA GLU A 174 -7.58 -26.27 -4.17
C GLU A 174 -8.15 -25.20 -5.12
N TRP A 175 -7.69 -25.22 -6.37
CA TRP A 175 -8.35 -24.49 -7.45
C TRP A 175 -8.97 -25.48 -8.43
N TYR A 176 -10.11 -25.10 -8.99
CA TYR A 176 -10.79 -25.90 -10.00
C TYR A 176 -10.24 -25.54 -11.37
N ASP A 177 -9.61 -26.51 -12.02
CA ASP A 177 -9.22 -26.39 -13.41
C ASP A 177 -10.42 -26.76 -14.30
N GLU A 178 -10.97 -25.75 -14.97
CA GLU A 178 -12.12 -25.92 -15.88
C GLU A 178 -11.75 -26.72 -17.14
N GLU A 179 -10.47 -26.76 -17.55
CA GLU A 179 -10.05 -27.52 -18.74
C GLU A 179 -10.02 -29.02 -18.47
N SER A 180 -9.43 -29.45 -17.36
CA SER A 180 -9.42 -30.86 -16.96
C SER A 180 -10.67 -31.30 -16.21
N GLY A 181 -11.46 -30.38 -15.67
CA GLY A 181 -12.60 -30.67 -14.80
C GLY A 181 -12.18 -31.25 -13.44
N THR A 182 -10.97 -30.94 -12.97
CA THR A 182 -10.41 -31.50 -11.73
C THR A 182 -10.00 -30.41 -10.76
N TRP A 183 -9.98 -30.76 -9.47
CA TRP A 183 -9.43 -29.90 -8.43
C TRP A 183 -7.93 -30.17 -8.33
N ILE A 184 -7.12 -29.13 -8.53
CA ILE A 184 -5.68 -29.23 -8.35
C ILE A 184 -5.37 -28.72 -6.94
N THR A 185 -4.63 -29.52 -6.17
CA THR A 185 -4.40 -29.31 -4.73
C THR A 185 -2.97 -28.86 -4.49
N VAL A 186 -2.82 -27.87 -3.60
CA VAL A 186 -1.54 -27.41 -3.05
C VAL A 186 -1.57 -27.61 -1.54
N GLU A 187 -0.66 -28.42 -0.99
CA GLU A 187 -0.69 -28.84 0.42
C GLU A 187 0.29 -28.07 1.30
N PHE A 188 -0.16 -27.27 2.27
CA PHE A 188 0.72 -26.48 3.15
C PHE A 188 0.57 -26.83 4.64
N ALA A 189 1.65 -26.66 5.42
CA ALA A 189 1.71 -27.07 6.83
C ALA A 189 1.54 -25.93 7.86
N TYR A 190 2.22 -24.79 7.68
CA TYR A 190 2.21 -23.69 8.68
C TYR A 190 1.46 -22.46 8.20
N GLY A 191 1.61 -22.16 6.92
CA GLY A 191 0.91 -21.07 6.29
C GLY A 191 1.34 -20.93 4.85
N VAL A 192 0.46 -20.32 4.07
CA VAL A 192 0.72 -20.01 2.67
C VAL A 192 0.20 -18.60 2.42
N LEU A 193 0.83 -17.91 1.48
CA LEU A 193 0.31 -16.68 0.92
C LEU A 193 -0.17 -17.04 -0.48
N ALA A 194 -1.46 -16.84 -0.76
CA ALA A 194 -2.02 -17.15 -2.07
C ALA A 194 -2.85 -15.99 -2.61
N PHE A 195 -2.71 -15.74 -3.90
CA PHE A 195 -3.60 -14.83 -4.60
C PHE A 195 -4.76 -15.65 -5.17
N VAL A 196 -5.98 -15.31 -4.76
CA VAL A 196 -7.23 -15.95 -5.20
C VAL A 196 -7.87 -15.03 -6.23
N ASP A 197 -8.27 -15.57 -7.37
CA ASP A 197 -9.13 -14.87 -8.33
C ASP A 197 -10.60 -15.27 -8.12
N ASP A 198 -11.52 -14.36 -8.40
CA ASP A 198 -12.97 -14.57 -8.32
C ASP A 198 -13.54 -15.15 -9.62
N THR A 199 -12.72 -15.19 -10.68
CA THR A 199 -13.05 -15.82 -11.95
C THR A 199 -12.86 -17.32 -11.93
N SER A 200 -11.96 -17.86 -11.11
CA SER A 200 -11.78 -19.29 -10.91
C SER A 200 -12.43 -19.75 -9.61
N LYS A 201 -12.76 -21.04 -9.51
CA LYS A 201 -13.32 -21.59 -8.27
C LYS A 201 -12.18 -22.03 -7.37
N TRP A 202 -12.09 -21.39 -6.21
CA TRP A 202 -11.10 -21.70 -5.18
C TRP A 202 -11.77 -22.21 -3.92
N ARG A 203 -11.11 -23.17 -3.26
CA ARG A 203 -11.53 -23.62 -1.95
C ARG A 203 -10.37 -24.05 -1.07
N ILE A 204 -10.61 -24.07 0.22
CA ILE A 204 -9.74 -24.74 1.18
C ILE A 204 -10.37 -26.08 1.54
N ARG A 205 -9.53 -27.11 1.59
CA ARG A 205 -9.89 -28.45 2.02
C ARG A 205 -9.00 -28.90 3.16
N ASN A 206 -9.62 -29.30 4.26
CA ASN A 206 -8.93 -30.02 5.31
C ASN A 206 -8.67 -31.48 4.87
N LEU A 207 -7.40 -31.87 4.73
CA LEU A 207 -6.98 -33.21 4.29
C LEU A 207 -6.77 -34.18 5.46
N SER A 208 -6.67 -33.64 6.68
CA SER A 208 -6.51 -34.39 7.91
C SER A 208 -7.87 -34.92 8.37
N GLY A 209 -8.17 -36.18 8.04
CA GLY A 209 -9.45 -36.83 8.34
C GLY A 209 -9.74 -37.10 9.83
N ARG A 210 -9.04 -36.46 10.77
CA ARG A 210 -9.14 -36.76 12.21
C ARG A 210 -9.57 -35.59 13.11
N TYR A 211 -9.29 -34.32 12.79
CA TYR A 211 -9.57 -33.21 13.71
C TYR A 211 -9.91 -31.89 13.01
N ALA A 212 -10.44 -30.96 13.81
CA ALA A 212 -10.75 -29.60 13.38
C ALA A 212 -9.68 -28.61 13.87
N TYR A 213 -8.93 -28.00 12.95
CA TYR A 213 -7.75 -27.17 13.26
C TYR A 213 -8.07 -25.68 13.25
N PRO A 214 -7.50 -24.89 14.18
CA PRO A 214 -7.55 -23.44 14.11
C PRO A 214 -6.80 -22.94 12.88
N ILE A 215 -7.54 -22.33 11.95
CA ILE A 215 -6.97 -21.60 10.82
C ILE A 215 -7.35 -20.13 10.99
N LEU A 216 -6.38 -19.26 10.72
CA LEU A 216 -6.60 -17.84 10.51
C LEU A 216 -6.41 -17.55 9.02
N ILE A 217 -7.43 -16.96 8.41
CA ILE A 217 -7.44 -16.52 7.02
C ILE A 217 -7.61 -15.02 7.02
N GLU A 218 -6.61 -14.33 6.49
CA GLU A 218 -6.58 -12.88 6.42
C GLU A 218 -6.51 -12.45 4.95
N GLN A 219 -7.40 -11.55 4.55
CA GLN A 219 -7.26 -10.83 3.29
C GLN A 219 -6.36 -9.63 3.52
N ILE A 220 -5.31 -9.52 2.72
CA ILE A 220 -4.37 -8.40 2.74
C ILE A 220 -4.71 -7.48 1.58
N SER A 221 -5.13 -6.26 1.90
CA SER A 221 -5.47 -5.24 0.92
C SER A 221 -4.49 -4.05 0.98
N GLY A 222 -4.31 -3.38 -0.16
CA GLY A 222 -3.52 -2.16 -0.28
C GLY A 222 -2.41 -2.25 -1.32
N ILE A 223 -1.19 -2.62 -0.89
CA ILE A 223 0.00 -2.68 -1.76
C ILE A 223 -0.09 -3.86 -2.73
N PHE A 224 -0.92 -4.87 -2.45
CA PHE A 224 -0.98 -6.12 -3.21
C PHE A 224 -2.23 -6.26 -4.09
N ASP A 225 -3.03 -5.21 -4.22
CA ASP A 225 -4.27 -5.23 -5.03
C ASP A 225 -3.98 -5.46 -6.53
N LYS A 226 -2.74 -5.26 -6.96
CA LYS A 226 -2.26 -5.50 -8.33
C LYS A 226 -1.31 -6.70 -8.45
N ALA A 227 -1.16 -7.48 -7.38
CA ALA A 227 -0.28 -8.63 -7.41
C ALA A 227 -0.68 -9.62 -8.51
N SER A 228 0.32 -10.19 -9.19
CA SER A 228 0.13 -11.14 -10.27
C SER A 228 0.85 -12.45 -9.96
N VAL A 229 0.13 -13.56 -10.07
CA VAL A 229 0.70 -14.90 -9.93
C VAL A 229 1.52 -15.20 -11.18
N ILE A 230 2.82 -15.44 -10.99
CA ILE A 230 3.75 -15.68 -12.11
C ILE A 230 3.96 -17.18 -12.33
N LYS A 231 4.02 -17.96 -11.24
CA LYS A 231 4.14 -19.42 -11.31
C LYS A 231 3.50 -20.08 -10.09
N VAL A 232 2.70 -21.12 -10.33
CA VAL A 232 2.22 -22.09 -9.33
C VAL A 232 2.46 -23.48 -9.89
N GLY A 233 3.01 -24.38 -9.08
CA GLY A 233 3.20 -25.78 -9.46
C GLY A 233 4.54 -26.32 -8.97
N TYR A 234 5.08 -27.28 -9.71
CA TYR A 234 6.32 -27.96 -9.35
C TYR A 234 7.54 -27.29 -9.99
N LEU A 235 8.61 -27.13 -9.21
CA LEU A 235 9.96 -26.89 -9.67
C LEU A 235 10.72 -28.21 -9.58
N ALA A 236 10.99 -28.85 -10.73
CA ALA A 236 11.72 -30.12 -10.76
C ALA A 236 13.12 -29.97 -10.15
N GLY A 237 13.71 -31.08 -9.68
CA GLY A 237 15.11 -31.09 -9.27
C GLY A 237 15.98 -30.62 -10.43
N GLU A 238 16.78 -29.57 -10.20
CA GLU A 238 17.60 -28.86 -11.19
C GLU A 238 16.88 -27.85 -12.12
N GLU A 239 15.57 -27.64 -12.01
CA GLU A 239 14.87 -26.62 -12.80
C GLU A 239 15.22 -25.20 -12.32
N GLU A 240 15.36 -24.26 -13.27
CA GLU A 240 15.66 -22.86 -13.02
C GLU A 240 14.46 -21.99 -13.42
N PHE A 241 14.03 -21.12 -12.52
CA PHE A 241 13.01 -20.11 -12.82
C PHE A 241 13.64 -18.73 -12.93
N TYR A 242 13.35 -18.03 -14.03
CA TYR A 242 13.81 -16.67 -14.30
C TYR A 242 12.65 -15.67 -14.17
N PHE A 243 12.92 -14.53 -13.55
CA PHE A 243 11.91 -13.51 -13.29
C PHE A 243 11.58 -12.72 -14.58
N PRO A 244 10.29 -12.45 -14.86
CA PRO A 244 9.88 -11.87 -16.13
C PRO A 244 10.10 -10.36 -16.24
N SER A 245 10.23 -9.64 -15.12
CA SER A 245 10.38 -8.17 -15.10
C SER A 245 10.91 -7.65 -13.78
N THR A 246 11.35 -6.39 -13.75
CA THR A 246 11.63 -5.66 -12.51
C THR A 246 10.40 -5.63 -11.60
N GLY A 247 10.59 -5.86 -10.30
CA GLY A 247 9.52 -5.75 -9.33
C GLY A 247 9.83 -6.45 -8.03
N LEU A 248 8.86 -6.37 -7.12
CA LEU A 248 8.90 -7.05 -5.84
C LEU A 248 8.25 -8.44 -6.00
N TYR A 249 8.86 -9.47 -5.44
CA TYR A 249 8.41 -10.85 -5.58
C TYR A 249 8.36 -11.54 -4.22
N TRP A 250 7.32 -12.33 -4.04
CA TRP A 250 7.22 -13.32 -2.98
C TRP A 250 7.31 -14.71 -3.60
N ILE A 251 8.20 -15.52 -3.05
CA ILE A 251 8.42 -16.91 -3.43
C ILE A 251 8.09 -17.74 -2.20
N SER A 252 7.10 -18.62 -2.25
CA SER A 252 6.83 -19.56 -1.16
C SER A 252 7.10 -21.00 -1.58
N THR A 253 7.68 -21.76 -0.65
CA THR A 253 7.79 -23.22 -0.72
C THR A 253 6.73 -23.82 0.18
N ILE A 254 6.03 -24.82 -0.36
CA ILE A 254 4.80 -25.34 0.25
C ILE A 254 5.08 -26.53 1.20
N TYR A 255 6.25 -27.15 1.07
CA TYR A 255 6.82 -28.15 1.99
C TYR A 255 8.25 -27.78 2.41
N SER A 256 8.88 -28.56 3.30
CA SER A 256 10.27 -28.46 3.77
C SER A 256 11.32 -28.64 2.65
N GLY A 257 11.10 -28.03 1.49
CA GLY A 257 12.02 -27.90 0.38
C GLY A 257 12.87 -26.66 0.58
N TYR A 258 14.18 -26.84 0.46
CA TYR A 258 15.12 -25.74 0.47
C TYR A 258 15.16 -25.14 -0.93
N VAL A 259 14.62 -23.93 -1.09
CA VAL A 259 14.94 -23.08 -2.24
C VAL A 259 16.06 -22.14 -1.86
N TRP A 260 16.92 -21.86 -2.83
CA TRP A 260 17.81 -20.72 -2.74
C TRP A 260 17.77 -19.89 -4.01
N LEU A 261 18.09 -18.64 -3.81
CA LEU A 261 18.07 -17.60 -4.81
C LEU A 261 19.50 -17.27 -5.20
N GLU A 262 19.75 -17.21 -6.51
CA GLU A 262 21.04 -16.82 -7.06
C GLU A 262 20.90 -15.57 -7.94
N GLN A 263 21.90 -14.69 -7.87
CA GLN A 263 22.06 -13.54 -8.74
C GLN A 263 23.34 -13.72 -9.57
N LEU A 264 23.28 -13.40 -10.86
CA LEU A 264 24.44 -13.41 -11.72
C LEU A 264 25.26 -12.13 -11.49
N GLN A 265 26.46 -12.26 -10.93
CA GLN A 265 27.40 -11.18 -10.69
C GLN A 265 28.75 -11.50 -11.35
N GLU A 266 29.23 -10.59 -12.21
CA GLU A 266 30.52 -10.70 -12.90
C GLU A 266 30.76 -12.04 -13.63
N GLY A 267 29.68 -12.66 -14.13
CA GLY A 267 29.73 -13.95 -14.84
C GLY A 267 29.65 -15.19 -13.94
N THR A 268 29.47 -15.01 -12.63
CA THR A 268 29.34 -16.07 -11.62
C THR A 268 27.97 -15.99 -10.94
N TRP A 269 27.35 -17.15 -10.71
CA TRP A 269 26.12 -17.22 -9.93
C TRP A 269 26.45 -17.19 -8.44
N GLU A 270 26.00 -16.14 -7.77
CA GLU A 270 26.18 -15.97 -6.33
C GLU A 270 24.88 -16.30 -5.60
N ARG A 271 24.97 -17.12 -4.55
CA ARG A 271 23.84 -17.50 -3.71
C ARG A 271 23.57 -16.39 -2.69
N ILE A 272 22.38 -15.78 -2.78
CA ILE A 272 22.03 -14.57 -2.03
C ILE A 272 21.15 -14.88 -0.81
N ALA A 273 20.23 -15.83 -0.93
CA ALA A 273 19.31 -16.17 0.14
C ALA A 273 18.85 -17.62 0.06
N ASP A 274 18.49 -18.20 1.21
CA ASP A 274 17.86 -19.49 1.36
C ASP A 274 16.60 -19.39 2.22
N ALA A 275 15.57 -20.16 1.88
CA ALA A 275 14.38 -20.26 2.72
C ALA A 275 13.74 -21.64 2.66
N ILE A 276 13.10 -21.99 3.78
CA ILE A 276 12.33 -23.23 3.97
C ILE A 276 10.84 -22.99 3.69
N TYR A 277 10.36 -21.75 3.83
CA TYR A 277 8.93 -21.40 3.72
C TYR A 277 8.63 -20.25 2.75
N GLY A 278 9.56 -19.30 2.59
CA GLY A 278 9.46 -18.30 1.54
C GLY A 278 10.53 -17.22 1.57
N ILE A 279 10.72 -16.55 0.44
CA ILE A 279 11.68 -15.46 0.19
C ILE A 279 10.91 -14.26 -0.34
N PHE A 280 11.18 -13.10 0.24
CA PHE A 280 10.76 -11.82 -0.30
C PHE A 280 11.97 -11.14 -0.94
N ILE A 281 11.85 -10.76 -2.20
CA ILE A 281 12.94 -10.15 -2.96
C ILE A 281 12.44 -9.03 -3.87
N TYR A 282 13.24 -7.96 -3.99
CA TYR A 282 13.18 -7.05 -5.12
C TYR A 282 14.14 -7.50 -6.23
N VAL A 283 13.60 -7.71 -7.43
CA VAL A 283 14.34 -8.07 -8.65
C VAL A 283 14.44 -6.84 -9.52
N ASP A 284 15.65 -6.46 -9.93
CA ASP A 284 15.89 -5.45 -10.96
C ASP A 284 16.17 -6.09 -12.33
N ASP A 285 15.92 -5.35 -13.41
CA ASP A 285 16.18 -5.73 -14.80
C ASP A 285 17.64 -5.57 -15.21
N THR A 286 18.45 -4.95 -14.35
CA THR A 286 19.89 -4.78 -14.58
C THR A 286 20.69 -6.04 -14.23
N THR A 287 20.09 -6.98 -13.50
CA THR A 287 20.74 -8.20 -13.03
C THR A 287 19.89 -9.44 -13.33
N THR A 288 20.55 -10.57 -13.58
CA THR A 288 19.86 -11.82 -13.87
C THR A 288 19.69 -12.63 -12.59
N TRP A 289 18.47 -13.04 -12.30
CA TRP A 289 18.10 -13.78 -11.09
C TRP A 289 17.52 -15.13 -11.44
N ARG A 290 17.78 -16.14 -10.61
CA ARG A 290 17.10 -17.44 -10.70
C ARG A 290 16.80 -18.07 -9.35
N VAL A 291 15.73 -18.87 -9.32
CA VAL A 291 15.38 -19.75 -8.20
C VAL A 291 15.81 -21.18 -8.53
N LYS A 292 16.47 -21.86 -7.57
CA LYS A 292 16.90 -23.25 -7.70
C LYS A 292 16.33 -24.16 -6.60
N ASN A 293 15.97 -25.38 -7.02
CA ASN A 293 15.68 -26.51 -6.15
C ASN A 293 16.91 -27.43 -6.04
N SER A 294 17.40 -27.69 -4.83
CA SER A 294 18.55 -28.55 -4.59
C SER A 294 18.22 -30.02 -4.31
N THR A 295 16.94 -30.36 -4.26
CA THR A 295 16.50 -31.73 -4.02
C THR A 295 16.40 -32.47 -5.35
N THR A 296 16.63 -33.79 -5.34
CA THR A 296 16.41 -34.66 -6.52
C THR A 296 14.93 -34.85 -6.83
N SER A 297 14.05 -34.41 -5.93
CA SER A 297 12.59 -34.40 -6.04
C SER A 297 12.07 -33.06 -6.53
N SER A 298 10.90 -33.02 -7.14
CA SER A 298 10.18 -31.78 -7.40
C SER A 298 9.69 -31.14 -6.10
N ILE A 299 9.76 -29.81 -6.00
CA ILE A 299 9.16 -29.05 -4.90
C ILE A 299 8.03 -28.17 -5.41
N GLU A 300 6.98 -28.02 -4.60
CA GLU A 300 5.88 -27.12 -4.89
C GLU A 300 6.28 -25.67 -4.55
N ILE A 301 6.15 -24.79 -5.54
CA ILE A 301 6.47 -23.36 -5.41
C ILE A 301 5.30 -22.49 -5.86
N CYS A 302 5.18 -21.33 -5.23
CA CYS A 302 4.36 -20.22 -5.71
C CYS A 302 5.23 -18.96 -5.81
N ILE A 303 5.22 -18.28 -6.96
CA ILE A 303 5.92 -17.03 -7.19
C ILE A 303 4.89 -15.97 -7.57
N ILE A 304 4.81 -14.93 -6.75
CA ILE A 304 3.89 -13.81 -6.90
C ILE A 304 4.70 -12.55 -7.12
N LYS A 305 4.39 -11.78 -8.16
CA LYS A 305 4.87 -10.41 -8.31
C LYS A 305 3.92 -9.48 -7.58
N LEU A 306 4.47 -8.58 -6.79
CA LEU A 306 3.76 -7.60 -5.97
C LEU A 306 3.99 -6.25 -6.65
N ASP A 307 2.99 -5.78 -7.42
CA ASP A 307 3.01 -4.52 -8.19
C ASP A 307 2.49 -3.33 -7.37
#